data_AF-A0A0P1EK63-F1
#
_entry.id   AF-A0A0P1EK63-F1
#
_cell.length_a   1.000
_cell.length_b   1.000
_cell.length_c   1.000
_cell.angle_alpha   90.00
_cell.angle_beta   90.00
_cell.angle_gamma   90.00
#
_symmetry.space_group_name_H-M   'P 1'
#
loop_
_entity.id
_entity.type
_entity.pdbx_description
1 polymer ?
#
loop_
_entity_poly.entity_id
_entity_poly.type
_entity_poly.pdbx_seq_one_letter_code
_entity_poly.pdbx_strand_id
1 'polypeptide(L)'
;MNPTGFVDLAILTLTHPAQAARRLLDMRPGREILWLAFFLAVVLNGLVQLGIDHLIPVPNGESAPPPTPVFLGLVRSAGAMLLSVGAFLFVGRLLGGRATFDDILTLTIWLQYLQIAAMLITLVITIVLPFLMLMFLLATAIISLYVTLHFLNEAHQFGSLAKSFGVIVLSALIAVPFVLALTPGGPV
;
A
#
# COMPACT_ATOMS: atom_id res chain seq x y z
N MET A 1 4.60 24.38 -2.85
CA MET A 1 3.50 23.41 -3.10
C MET A 1 2.61 23.40 -1.87
N ASN A 2 1.36 23.82 -2.01
CA ASN A 2 0.47 23.98 -0.84
C ASN A 2 0.06 22.60 -0.28
N PRO A 3 0.08 22.39 1.05
CA PRO A 3 -0.35 21.14 1.67
C PRO A 3 -1.81 20.78 1.34
N THR A 4 -2.63 21.76 0.98
CA THR A 4 -4.00 21.57 0.50
C THR A 4 -4.07 20.71 -0.76
N GLY A 5 -3.09 20.79 -1.66
CA GLY A 5 -3.08 20.02 -2.89
C GLY A 5 -2.97 18.51 -2.67
N PHE A 6 -2.25 18.08 -1.63
CA PHE A 6 -2.12 16.66 -1.28
C PHE A 6 -3.39 16.11 -0.64
N VAL A 7 -4.05 16.91 0.20
CA VAL A 7 -5.34 16.53 0.80
C VAL A 7 -6.42 16.43 -0.27
N ASP A 8 -6.47 17.37 -1.21
CA ASP A 8 -7.40 17.31 -2.34
C ASP A 8 -7.16 16.06 -3.20
N LEU A 9 -5.89 15.70 -3.45
CA LEU A 9 -5.52 14.45 -4.13
C LEU A 9 -5.93 13.21 -3.34
N ALA A 10 -5.83 13.23 -2.01
CA ALA A 10 -6.25 12.13 -1.16
C ALA A 10 -7.77 11.93 -1.23
N ILE A 11 -8.54 13.01 -1.11
CA ILE A 11 -10.00 12.99 -1.25
C ILE A 11 -10.40 12.56 -2.67
N LEU A 12 -9.69 13.04 -3.70
CA LEU A 12 -9.91 12.63 -5.08
C LEU A 12 -9.59 11.15 -5.28
N THR A 13 -8.58 10.60 -4.60
CA THR A 13 -8.26 9.17 -4.67
C THR A 13 -9.39 8.32 -4.10
N LEU A 14 -10.01 8.76 -3.00
CA LEU A 14 -11.10 8.05 -2.35
C LEU A 14 -12.42 8.16 -3.13
N THR A 15 -12.69 9.33 -3.73
CA THR A 15 -13.97 9.60 -4.41
C THR A 15 -13.94 9.26 -5.91
N HIS A 16 -12.83 9.54 -6.58
CA HIS A 16 -12.62 9.37 -8.02
C HIS A 16 -11.21 8.81 -8.32
N PRO A 17 -10.92 7.55 -7.94
CA PRO A 17 -9.58 6.98 -8.02
C PRO A 17 -9.00 7.00 -9.45
N ALA A 18 -9.82 6.80 -10.48
CA ALA A 18 -9.36 6.84 -11.86
C ALA A 18 -8.80 8.23 -12.25
N GLN A 19 -9.45 9.30 -11.80
CA GLN A 19 -8.99 10.68 -12.06
C GLN A 19 -7.71 10.98 -11.27
N ALA A 20 -7.62 10.51 -10.02
CA ALA A 20 -6.42 10.65 -9.21
C ALA A 20 -5.22 9.92 -9.84
N ALA A 21 -5.43 8.70 -10.34
CA ALA A 21 -4.40 7.92 -11.03
C ALA A 21 -3.86 8.67 -12.26
N ARG A 22 -4.74 9.18 -13.13
CA ARG A 22 -4.32 9.98 -14.29
C ARG A 22 -3.50 11.19 -13.88
N ARG A 23 -3.98 11.93 -12.87
CA ARG A 23 -3.28 13.12 -12.38
C ARG A 23 -1.89 12.80 -11.83
N LEU A 24 -1.73 11.69 -11.12
CA LEU A 24 -0.44 11.22 -10.62
C LEU A 24 0.51 10.78 -11.75
N LEU A 25 -0.02 10.08 -12.76
CA LEU A 25 0.76 9.64 -13.92
C LEU A 25 1.19 10.82 -14.79
N ASP A 26 0.35 11.86 -14.93
CA ASP A 26 0.66 13.07 -15.68
C ASP A 26 1.76 13.92 -15.02
N MET A 27 1.94 13.83 -13.70
CA MET A 27 3.00 14.54 -12.99
C MET A 27 4.40 14.08 -13.37
N ARG A 28 4.55 12.85 -13.89
CA ARG A 28 5.82 12.24 -14.33
C ARG A 28 7.03 12.65 -13.47
N PRO A 29 7.00 12.36 -12.15
CA PRO A 29 8.10 12.72 -11.28
C PRO A 29 9.41 12.11 -11.76
N GLY A 30 10.50 12.88 -11.70
CA GLY A 30 11.83 12.38 -12.05
C GLY A 30 12.20 11.17 -11.19
N ARG A 31 12.95 10.22 -11.77
CA ARG A 31 13.29 8.95 -11.12
C ARG A 31 13.95 9.12 -9.75
N GLU A 32 14.76 10.16 -9.58
CA GLU A 32 15.37 10.53 -8.29
C GLU A 32 14.32 10.85 -7.21
N ILE A 33 13.28 11.60 -7.58
CA ILE A 33 12.17 11.97 -6.69
C ILE A 33 11.36 10.73 -6.32
N LEU A 34 11.15 9.81 -7.26
CA LEU A 34 10.47 8.54 -7.01
C LEU A 34 11.21 7.68 -6.01
N TRP A 35 12.53 7.52 -6.17
CA TRP A 35 13.34 6.78 -5.21
C TRP A 35 13.35 7.44 -3.85
N LEU A 36 13.49 8.77 -3.79
CA LEU A 36 13.45 9.50 -2.53
C LEU A 36 12.09 9.33 -1.81
N ALA A 37 10.98 9.46 -2.56
CA ALA A 37 9.64 9.27 -2.02
C ALA A 37 9.39 7.82 -1.60
N PHE A 38 9.96 6.84 -2.32
CA PHE A 38 9.93 5.43 -1.95
C PHE A 38 10.66 5.18 -0.62
N PHE A 39 11.92 5.61 -0.48
CA PHE A 39 12.67 5.42 0.75
C PHE A 39 12.00 6.12 1.93
N LEU A 40 11.48 7.33 1.71
CA LEU A 40 10.72 8.06 2.73
C LEU A 40 9.44 7.30 3.14
N ALA A 41 8.70 6.73 2.18
CA ALA A 41 7.51 5.92 2.48
C ALA A 41 7.87 4.67 3.28
N VAL A 42 8.96 3.97 2.93
CA VAL A 42 9.45 2.79 3.67
C VAL A 42 9.83 3.16 5.11
N VAL A 43 10.57 4.25 5.30
CA VAL A 43 10.97 4.73 6.64
C VAL A 43 9.75 5.12 7.47
N LEU A 44 8.84 5.89 6.90
CA LEU A 44 7.60 6.29 7.59
C LEU A 44 6.73 5.09 7.95
N ASN A 45 6.56 4.15 7.03
CA ASN A 45 5.81 2.92 7.28
C ASN A 45 6.45 2.12 8.43
N GLY A 46 7.77 1.95 8.42
CA GLY A 46 8.50 1.30 9.50
C GLY A 46 8.35 2.00 10.85
N LEU A 47 8.40 3.34 10.88
CA LEU A 47 8.19 4.12 12.11
C LEU A 47 6.78 3.96 12.67
N VAL A 48 5.75 3.98 11.82
CA VAL A 48 4.36 3.78 12.28
C VAL A 48 4.16 2.36 12.79
N GLN A 49 4.69 1.34 12.10
CA GLN A 49 4.64 -0.06 12.55
C GLN A 49 5.30 -0.22 13.93
N LEU A 50 6.51 0.31 14.11
CA LEU A 50 7.20 0.27 15.41
C LEU A 50 6.39 0.98 16.50
N GLY A 51 5.75 2.11 16.17
CA GLY A 51 4.85 2.80 17.09
C GLY A 51 3.66 1.92 17.51
N ILE A 52 3.03 1.24 16.55
CA ILE A 52 1.91 0.32 16.80
C ILE A 52 2.33 -0.87 17.66
N ASP A 53 3.44 -1.52 17.33
CA ASP A 53 3.97 -2.68 18.06
C ASP A 53 4.28 -2.33 19.53
N HIS A 54 4.69 -1.09 19.81
CA HIS A 54 4.91 -0.61 21.17
C HIS A 54 3.63 -0.18 21.90
N LEU A 55 2.61 0.29 21.18
CA LEU A 55 1.38 0.81 21.78
C LEU A 55 0.30 -0.26 22.02
N ILE A 56 0.25 -1.32 21.20
CA ILE A 56 -0.76 -2.38 21.31
C ILE A 56 -0.16 -3.53 22.14
N PRO A 57 -0.61 -3.74 23.39
CA PRO A 57 -0.13 -4.84 24.21
C PRO A 57 -0.52 -6.17 23.57
N VAL A 58 0.44 -7.10 23.50
CA VAL A 58 0.16 -8.48 23.08
C VAL A 58 -0.90 -9.08 24.01
N PRO A 59 -2.02 -9.62 23.48
CA PRO A 59 -3.04 -10.26 24.29
C PRO A 59 -2.43 -11.33 25.18
N ASN A 60 -2.78 -11.29 26.47
CA ASN A 60 -2.24 -12.19 27.48
C ASN A 60 -2.45 -13.66 27.07
N GLY A 61 -1.37 -14.39 26.78
CA GLY A 61 -1.39 -15.82 26.43
C GLY A 61 -0.65 -16.18 25.15
N GLU A 62 -0.35 -15.21 24.29
CA GLU A 62 0.52 -15.41 23.13
C GLU A 62 1.98 -15.08 23.49
N SER A 63 2.92 -15.89 22.99
CA SER A 63 4.33 -15.54 23.09
C SER A 63 4.56 -14.26 22.31
N ALA A 64 5.00 -13.20 22.98
CA ALA A 64 5.35 -11.96 22.30
C ALA A 64 6.31 -12.30 21.14
N PRO A 65 5.97 -11.94 19.88
CA PRO A 65 6.84 -12.23 18.77
C PRO A 65 8.23 -11.65 19.07
N PRO A 66 9.32 -12.38 18.73
CA PRO A 66 10.66 -11.91 19.02
C PRO A 66 10.83 -10.50 18.44
N PRO A 67 11.43 -9.56 19.20
CA PRO A 67 11.59 -8.19 18.75
C PRO A 67 12.31 -8.19 17.41
N THR A 68 11.60 -7.83 16.35
CA THR A 68 12.18 -7.81 15.02
C THR A 68 13.12 -6.60 14.94
N PRO A 69 14.37 -6.79 14.51
CA PRO A 69 15.28 -5.67 14.33
C PRO A 69 14.68 -4.66 13.36
N VAL A 70 14.71 -3.38 13.72
CA VAL A 70 14.16 -2.28 12.89
C VAL A 70 14.64 -2.37 11.43
N PHE A 71 15.91 -2.74 11.23
CA PHE A 71 16.49 -2.96 9.92
C PHE A 71 15.76 -4.03 9.10
N LEU A 72 15.42 -5.17 9.72
CA LEU A 72 14.67 -6.25 9.06
C LEU A 72 13.25 -5.79 8.70
N GLY A 73 12.60 -4.98 9.54
CA GLY A 73 11.30 -4.36 9.24
C GLY A 73 11.36 -3.46 8.01
N LEU A 74 12.35 -2.57 7.93
CA LEU A 74 12.56 -1.67 6.79
C LEU A 74 12.86 -2.44 5.49
N VAL A 75 13.75 -3.43 5.56
CA VAL A 75 14.09 -4.29 4.41
C VAL A 75 12.86 -5.05 3.91
N ARG A 76 12.03 -5.56 4.83
CA ARG A 76 10.78 -6.24 4.50
C ARG A 76 9.78 -5.30 3.83
N SER A 77 9.57 -4.10 4.36
CA SER A 77 8.65 -3.12 3.75
C SER A 77 9.12 -2.69 2.36
N ALA A 78 10.42 -2.43 2.18
CA ALA A 78 11.00 -2.12 0.88
C ALA A 78 10.84 -3.30 -0.11
N GLY A 79 11.15 -4.52 0.35
CA GLY A 79 11.05 -5.74 -0.45
C GLY A 79 9.62 -6.04 -0.86
N ALA A 80 8.66 -5.97 0.07
CA ALA A 80 7.24 -6.18 -0.21
C ALA A 80 6.72 -5.18 -1.24
N MET A 81 7.07 -3.90 -1.10
CA MET A 81 6.64 -2.86 -2.03
C MET A 81 7.21 -3.06 -3.44
N LEU A 82 8.52 -3.31 -3.56
CA LEU A 82 9.14 -3.59 -4.86
C LEU A 82 8.60 -4.86 -5.50
N LEU A 83 8.32 -5.89 -4.69
CA LEU A 83 7.74 -7.14 -5.16
C LEU A 83 6.30 -6.93 -5.64
N SER A 84 5.49 -6.12 -4.94
CA SER A 84 4.15 -5.74 -5.40
C SER A 84 4.21 -4.99 -6.73
N VAL A 85 5.10 -4.00 -6.88
CA VAL A 85 5.31 -3.28 -8.14
C VAL A 85 5.68 -4.25 -9.27
N GLY A 86 6.63 -5.15 -9.01
CA GLY A 86 7.05 -6.18 -9.94
C GLY A 86 5.93 -7.14 -10.33
N ALA A 87 5.13 -7.60 -9.36
CA ALA A 87 4.00 -8.49 -9.58
C ALA A 87 2.90 -7.83 -10.40
N PHE A 88 2.52 -6.58 -10.07
CA PHE A 88 1.53 -5.80 -10.84
C PHE A 88 2.00 -5.54 -12.27
N LEU A 89 3.28 -5.25 -12.45
CA LEU A 89 3.83 -5.02 -13.79
C LEU A 89 3.93 -6.32 -14.60
N PHE A 90 4.39 -7.41 -14.01
CA PHE A 90 4.51 -8.71 -14.68
C PHE A 90 3.14 -9.27 -15.07
N VAL A 91 2.24 -9.40 -14.10
CA VAL A 91 0.88 -9.92 -14.34
C VAL A 91 0.09 -8.99 -15.24
N GLY A 92 0.24 -7.68 -15.07
CA GLY A 92 -0.44 -6.72 -15.92
C GLY A 92 0.06 -6.72 -17.35
N ARG A 93 1.36 -6.92 -17.59
CA ARG A 93 1.90 -7.15 -18.94
C ARG A 93 1.40 -8.46 -19.55
N LEU A 94 1.30 -9.53 -18.75
CA LEU A 94 0.75 -10.81 -19.19
C LEU A 94 -0.70 -10.67 -19.69
N LEU A 95 -1.49 -9.80 -19.04
CA LEU A 95 -2.87 -9.46 -19.41
C LEU A 95 -2.99 -8.37 -20.50
N GLY A 96 -1.86 -7.99 -21.12
CA GLY A 96 -1.79 -7.06 -22.25
C GLY A 96 -1.71 -5.57 -21.88
N GLY A 97 -1.32 -5.26 -20.64
CA GLY A 97 -1.24 -3.90 -20.14
C GLY A 97 0.03 -3.16 -20.56
N ARG A 98 -0.05 -1.82 -20.61
CA ARG A 98 1.02 -0.94 -21.11
C ARG A 98 1.77 -0.15 -20.03
N ALA A 99 1.53 -0.44 -18.76
CA ALA A 99 2.14 0.30 -17.66
C ALA A 99 3.67 0.19 -17.68
N THR A 100 4.34 1.30 -17.39
CA THR A 100 5.78 1.32 -17.14
C THR A 100 6.08 1.06 -15.66
N PHE A 101 7.34 0.75 -15.36
CA PHE A 101 7.76 0.56 -13.96
C PHE A 101 7.57 1.84 -13.14
N ASP A 102 7.89 2.99 -13.74
CA ASP A 102 7.77 4.30 -13.09
C ASP A 102 6.29 4.64 -12.81
N ASP A 103 5.37 4.27 -13.71
CA ASP A 103 3.91 4.46 -13.51
C ASP A 103 3.42 3.71 -12.27
N ILE A 104 3.72 2.41 -12.21
CA ILE A 104 3.27 1.55 -11.09
C ILE A 104 3.97 1.94 -9.80
N LEU A 105 5.25 2.30 -9.85
CA LEU A 105 5.98 2.77 -8.69
C LEU A 105 5.38 4.08 -8.15
N THR A 106 5.08 5.06 -9.01
CA THR A 106 4.44 6.33 -8.63
C THR A 106 3.13 6.09 -7.89
N LEU A 107 2.27 5.26 -8.48
CA LEU A 107 0.97 4.92 -7.92
C LEU A 107 1.09 4.14 -6.61
N THR A 108 2.02 3.20 -6.52
CA THR A 108 2.25 2.40 -5.30
C THR A 108 2.81 3.26 -4.17
N ILE A 109 3.72 4.19 -4.48
CA ILE A 109 4.23 5.17 -3.50
C ILE A 109 3.08 6.02 -2.96
N TRP A 110 2.22 6.55 -3.83
CA TRP A 110 1.06 7.33 -3.41
C TRP A 110 0.13 6.53 -2.48
N LEU A 111 -0.18 5.29 -2.85
CA LEU A 111 -0.99 4.40 -2.03
C LEU A 111 -0.34 4.10 -0.68
N GLN A 112 0.99 3.96 -0.62
CA GLN A 112 1.69 3.79 0.65
C GLN A 112 1.52 4.99 1.57
N TYR A 113 1.62 6.22 1.06
CA TYR A 113 1.37 7.42 1.88
C TYR A 113 -0.08 7.48 2.39
N LEU A 114 -1.06 7.17 1.54
CA LEU A 114 -2.46 7.09 1.97
C LEU A 114 -2.68 6.00 3.01
N GLN A 115 -2.01 4.85 2.85
CA GLN A 115 -2.11 3.74 3.78
C GLN A 115 -1.48 4.08 5.13
N ILE A 116 -0.32 4.75 5.15
CA ILE A 116 0.31 5.27 6.36
C ILE A 116 -0.63 6.25 7.08
N ALA A 117 -1.25 7.18 6.34
CA ALA A 117 -2.22 8.11 6.91
C ALA A 117 -3.44 7.37 7.50
N ALA A 118 -3.98 6.37 6.79
CA ALA A 118 -5.05 5.51 7.29
C ALA A 118 -4.64 4.71 8.54
N MET A 119 -3.39 4.28 8.63
CA MET A 119 -2.84 3.58 9.79
C MET A 119 -2.78 4.50 11.01
N LEU A 120 -2.35 5.75 10.83
CA LEU A 120 -2.36 6.75 11.89
C LEU A 120 -3.79 7.05 12.38
N ILE A 121 -4.74 7.15 11.45
CA ILE A 121 -6.16 7.33 11.80
C ILE A 121 -6.68 6.11 12.56
N THR A 122 -6.37 4.90 12.09
CA THR A 122 -6.72 3.65 12.78
C THR A 122 -6.18 3.66 14.20
N LEU A 123 -4.91 4.04 14.40
CA LEU A 123 -4.28 4.09 15.72
C LEU A 123 -5.03 5.02 16.68
N VAL A 124 -5.42 6.21 16.20
CA VAL A 124 -6.25 7.15 16.99
C VAL A 124 -7.62 6.53 17.29
N ILE A 125 -8.27 5.90 16.32
CA ILE A 125 -9.57 5.24 16.50
C ILE A 125 -9.48 4.10 17.52
N THR A 126 -8.42 3.30 17.50
CA THR A 126 -8.22 2.18 18.43
C THR A 126 -8.16 2.66 19.88
N ILE A 127 -7.54 3.82 20.13
CA ILE A 127 -7.42 4.40 21.47
C ILE A 127 -8.75 4.99 21.94
N VAL A 128 -9.48 5.69 21.06
CA VAL A 128 -10.71 6.41 21.43
C VAL A 128 -11.95 5.50 21.43
N LEU A 129 -12.08 4.63 20.42
CA LEU A 129 -13.24 3.78 20.14
C LEU A 129 -12.81 2.40 19.61
N PRO A 130 -12.32 1.49 20.47
CA PRO A 130 -11.78 0.20 20.04
C PRO A 130 -12.81 -0.68 19.29
N PHE A 131 -14.10 -0.56 19.60
CA PHE A 131 -15.17 -1.30 18.91
C PHE A 131 -15.31 -0.92 17.42
N LEU A 132 -14.95 0.32 17.05
CA LEU A 132 -15.07 0.80 15.68
C LEU A 132 -13.86 0.45 14.81
N MET A 133 -12.77 -0.02 15.42
CA MET A 133 -11.53 -0.39 14.74
C MET A 133 -11.78 -1.43 13.64
N LEU A 134 -12.53 -2.50 13.94
CA LEU A 134 -12.78 -3.57 12.97
C LEU A 134 -13.58 -3.09 11.76
N MET A 135 -14.58 -2.23 11.98
CA MET A 135 -15.36 -1.63 10.90
C MET A 135 -14.48 -0.72 10.02
N PHE A 136 -13.59 0.05 10.64
CA PHE A 136 -12.66 0.93 9.93
C PHE A 136 -11.63 0.13 9.12
N LEU A 137 -11.08 -0.96 9.68
CA LEU A 137 -10.18 -1.86 8.97
C LEU A 137 -10.86 -2.47 7.74
N LEU A 138 -12.10 -2.94 7.89
CA LEU A 138 -12.88 -3.50 6.77
C LEU A 138 -13.16 -2.43 5.71
N ALA A 139 -13.58 -1.23 6.11
CA ALA A 139 -13.81 -0.12 5.18
C ALA A 139 -12.52 0.24 4.42
N THR A 140 -11.40 0.33 5.13
CA THR A 140 -10.09 0.62 4.53
C THR A 140 -9.68 -0.46 3.54
N ALA A 141 -9.92 -1.74 3.84
CA ALA A 141 -9.63 -2.85 2.94
C ALA A 141 -10.46 -2.77 1.65
N ILE A 142 -11.77 -2.52 1.76
CA ILE A 142 -12.67 -2.38 0.61
C ILE A 142 -12.26 -1.19 -0.26
N ILE A 143 -12.02 -0.03 0.37
CA ILE A 143 -11.60 1.19 -0.33
C ILE A 143 -10.23 0.97 -0.99
N SER A 144 -9.27 0.36 -0.30
CA SER A 144 -7.94 0.07 -0.84
C SER A 144 -8.03 -0.82 -2.10
N LEU A 145 -8.86 -1.86 -2.05
CA LEU A 145 -9.11 -2.71 -3.21
C LEU A 145 -9.74 -1.92 -4.37
N TYR A 146 -10.76 -1.12 -4.08
CA TYR A 146 -11.44 -0.27 -5.05
C TYR A 146 -10.48 0.71 -5.73
N VAL A 147 -9.68 1.43 -4.94
CA VAL A 147 -8.70 2.39 -5.44
C VAL A 147 -7.64 1.69 -6.28
N THR A 148 -7.06 0.59 -5.78
CA THR A 148 -6.02 -0.17 -6.48
C THR A 148 -6.53 -0.68 -7.83
N LEU A 149 -7.77 -1.15 -7.89
CA LEU A 149 -8.40 -1.66 -9.11
C LEU A 149 -8.50 -0.57 -10.18
N HIS A 150 -8.98 0.62 -9.80
CA HIS A 150 -9.05 1.77 -10.71
C HIS A 150 -7.67 2.30 -11.10
N PHE A 151 -6.72 2.34 -10.17
CA PHE A 151 -5.35 2.78 -10.42
C PHE A 151 -4.66 1.88 -11.45
N LEU A 152 -4.80 0.56 -11.29
CA LEU A 152 -4.21 -0.43 -12.17
C LEU A 152 -4.87 -0.42 -13.55
N ASN A 153 -6.18 -0.21 -13.62
CA ASN A 153 -6.89 -0.03 -14.88
C ASN A 153 -6.35 1.15 -15.69
N GLU A 154 -6.12 2.28 -15.02
CA GLU A 154 -5.59 3.50 -15.65
C GLU A 154 -4.11 3.36 -16.00
N ALA A 155 -3.29 2.81 -15.11
CA ALA A 155 -1.85 2.61 -15.35
C ALA A 155 -1.58 1.68 -16.54
N HIS A 156 -2.29 0.55 -16.58
CA HIS A 156 -2.12 -0.43 -17.66
C HIS A 156 -2.95 -0.11 -18.90
N GLN A 157 -3.81 0.91 -18.84
CA GLN A 157 -4.73 1.32 -19.90
C GLN A 157 -5.63 0.16 -20.39
N PHE A 158 -6.09 -0.68 -19.46
CA PHE A 158 -6.83 -1.90 -19.80
C PHE A 158 -8.20 -1.62 -20.44
N GLY A 159 -8.80 -0.47 -20.15
CA GLY A 159 -10.16 -0.13 -20.58
C GLY A 159 -11.23 -1.08 -20.01
N SER A 160 -10.88 -1.92 -19.02
CA SER A 160 -11.75 -2.94 -18.44
C SER A 160 -11.34 -3.25 -17.01
N LEU A 161 -12.26 -3.00 -16.08
CA LEU A 161 -12.08 -3.26 -14.64
C LEU A 161 -11.85 -4.76 -14.35
N ALA A 162 -12.39 -5.66 -15.17
CA ALA A 162 -12.24 -7.10 -15.01
C ALA A 162 -10.78 -7.57 -15.19
N LYS A 163 -10.04 -6.97 -16.14
CA LYS A 163 -8.61 -7.27 -16.31
C LYS A 163 -7.81 -6.81 -15.10
N SER A 164 -8.12 -5.63 -14.58
CA SER A 164 -7.48 -5.07 -13.39
C SER A 164 -7.73 -5.93 -12.14
N PHE A 165 -8.97 -6.41 -11.97
CA PHE A 165 -9.28 -7.39 -10.93
C PHE A 165 -8.46 -8.67 -11.08
N GLY A 166 -8.34 -9.19 -12.31
CA GLY A 166 -7.48 -10.33 -12.62
C GLY A 166 -6.03 -10.09 -12.20
N VAL A 167 -5.47 -8.91 -12.50
CA VAL A 167 -4.11 -8.55 -12.08
C VAL A 167 -3.98 -8.55 -10.56
N ILE A 168 -4.94 -7.98 -9.83
CA ILE A 168 -4.91 -7.95 -8.37
C ILE A 168 -4.92 -9.38 -7.79
N VAL A 169 -5.83 -10.24 -8.27
CA VAL A 169 -5.94 -11.62 -7.75
C VAL A 169 -4.69 -12.44 -8.06
N LEU A 170 -4.19 -12.38 -9.30
CA LEU A 170 -3.00 -13.11 -9.73
C LEU A 170 -1.73 -12.58 -9.03
N SER A 171 -1.60 -11.26 -8.88
CA SER A 171 -0.46 -10.67 -8.16
C SER A 171 -0.51 -10.99 -6.66
N ALA A 172 -1.70 -11.00 -6.03
CA ALA A 172 -1.86 -11.42 -4.65
C ALA A 172 -1.43 -12.88 -4.44
N LEU A 173 -1.77 -13.77 -5.39
CA LEU A 173 -1.36 -15.18 -5.33
C LEU A 173 0.18 -15.35 -5.37
N ILE A 174 0.90 -14.44 -6.02
CA ILE A 174 2.37 -14.44 -6.09
C ILE A 174 2.98 -13.75 -4.86
N ALA A 175 2.40 -12.62 -4.44
CA ALA A 175 2.96 -11.77 -3.39
C ALA A 175 2.72 -12.31 -1.98
N VAL A 176 1.52 -12.84 -1.70
CA VAL A 176 1.14 -13.32 -0.36
C VAL A 176 2.07 -14.42 0.16
N PRO A 177 2.41 -15.48 -0.61
CA PRO A 177 3.34 -16.51 -0.15
C PRO A 177 4.73 -15.95 0.15
N PHE A 178 5.19 -14.97 -0.64
CA PHE A 178 6.50 -14.36 -0.45
C PHE A 178 6.53 -13.49 0.81
N VAL A 179 5.48 -12.73 1.06
CA VAL A 179 5.32 -11.93 2.29
C VAL A 179 5.22 -12.83 3.52
N LEU A 180 4.48 -13.95 3.43
CA LEU A 180 4.40 -14.96 4.49
C LEU A 180 5.77 -15.59 4.77
N ALA A 181 6.51 -15.96 3.74
CA ALA A 181 7.87 -16.49 3.88
C ALA A 181 8.85 -15.50 4.53
N LEU A 182 8.64 -14.20 4.33
CA LEU A 182 9.41 -13.11 4.97
C LEU A 182 8.91 -12.73 6.37
N THR A 183 7.80 -13.31 6.86
CA THR A 183 7.26 -13.08 8.20
C THR A 183 7.67 -14.22 9.12
N PRO A 184 8.66 -14.04 10.02
CA PRO A 184 8.93 -15.04 11.04
C PRO A 184 7.80 -14.96 12.08
N GLY A 185 6.76 -15.79 11.94
CA GLY A 185 5.68 -15.88 12.94
C GLY A 185 4.25 -16.05 12.43
N GLY A 186 4.02 -16.39 11.15
CA GLY A 186 2.67 -16.83 10.74
C GLY A 186 2.28 -18.10 11.52
N PRO A 187 1.14 -18.14 12.23
CA PRO A 187 0.65 -19.39 12.79
C PRO A 187 0.23 -20.29 11.62
N VAL A 188 0.88 -21.45 11.52
CA VAL A 188 0.20 -22.65 11.02
C VAL A 188 -0.64 -23.22 12.15
#